data_AF-A0A227J0K9-F1
#
_entry.id   AF-A0A227J0K9-F1
#
_cell.length_a   1.000
_cell.length_b   1.000
_cell.length_c   1.000
_cell.angle_alpha   90.00
_cell.angle_beta   90.00
_cell.angle_gamma   90.00
#
_symmetry.space_group_name_H-M   'P 1'
#
loop_
_entity.id
_entity.type
_entity.pdbx_description
1 polymer ?
#
loop_
_entity_poly.entity_id
_entity_poly.type
_entity_poly.pdbx_seq_one_letter_code
_entity_poly.pdbx_strand_id
1 'polypeptide(L)'
;NRARSGKLEKFPLSQLRLKGVMGMGNTVSGLVQAPNGTVYKVKPGQYLGRNNGKVTHVTHSYLLINETLPDGLGCWQKRKVKLALR
;
A
#
# COMPACT_ATOMS: atom_id res chain seq x y z
N ASN A 1 12.05 3.62 13.76
CA ASN A 1 12.42 3.88 12.35
C ASN A 1 11.18 3.84 11.44
N ARG A 2 10.34 4.91 11.43
CA ARG A 2 9.01 4.99 10.77
C ARG A 2 9.04 5.70 9.40
N ALA A 3 10.21 6.11 8.90
CA ALA A 3 10.36 7.15 7.88
C ALA A 3 10.16 6.72 6.41
N ARG A 4 9.91 5.43 6.11
CA ARG A 4 9.79 4.96 4.72
C ARG A 4 8.35 4.99 4.16
N SER A 5 7.34 4.80 4.99
CA SER A 5 5.95 4.69 4.53
C SER A 5 5.33 6.04 4.17
N GLY A 6 5.70 7.11 4.88
CA GLY A 6 5.06 8.42 4.68
C GLY A 6 5.34 9.10 3.33
N LYS A 7 6.33 8.61 2.58
CA LYS A 7 6.57 9.10 1.21
C LYS A 7 5.58 8.54 0.20
N LEU A 8 5.01 7.36 0.45
CA LEU A 8 3.98 6.76 -0.41
C LEU A 8 2.63 7.46 -0.27
N GLU A 9 2.41 8.19 0.83
CA GLU A 9 1.19 8.97 1.08
C GLU A 9 1.05 10.15 0.12
N LYS A 10 2.12 10.52 -0.61
CA LYS A 10 2.07 11.59 -1.62
C LYS A 10 1.56 11.10 -2.98
N PHE A 11 1.57 9.80 -3.23
CA PHE A 11 1.23 9.21 -4.52
C PHE A 11 -0.16 8.57 -4.47
N PRO A 12 -0.94 8.60 -5.56
CA PRO A 12 -2.19 7.85 -5.62
C PRO A 12 -1.91 6.34 -5.71
N LEU A 13 -2.74 5.55 -5.04
CA LEU A 13 -2.62 4.09 -4.98
C LEU A 13 -2.62 3.42 -6.36
N SER A 14 -3.35 4.01 -7.31
CA SER A 14 -3.40 3.56 -8.71
C SER A 14 -2.06 3.68 -9.46
N GLN A 15 -1.18 4.58 -9.04
CA GLN A 15 0.17 4.73 -9.63
C GLN A 15 1.20 3.86 -8.92
N LEU A 16 0.87 3.30 -7.76
CA LEU A 16 1.74 2.39 -7.04
C LEU A 16 1.68 1.01 -7.67
N ARG A 17 2.85 0.38 -7.83
CA ARG A 17 2.94 -0.97 -8.40
C ARG A 17 3.61 -1.92 -7.42
N LEU A 18 3.04 -3.12 -7.28
CA LEU A 18 3.68 -4.19 -6.55
C LEU A 18 4.80 -4.78 -7.43
N LYS A 19 6.05 -4.65 -7.00
CA LYS A 19 7.22 -5.23 -7.69
C LYS A 19 7.63 -6.59 -7.15
N GLY A 20 7.18 -6.91 -5.94
CA GLY A 20 7.49 -8.18 -5.31
C GLY A 20 7.08 -8.18 -3.86
N VAL A 21 7.35 -9.28 -3.19
CA VAL A 21 7.29 -9.37 -1.74
C VAL A 21 8.59 -9.94 -1.21
N MET A 22 8.87 -9.62 0.03
CA MET A 22 10.04 -10.07 0.74
C MET A 22 9.56 -10.70 2.05
N GLY A 23 9.66 -12.03 2.13
CA GLY A 23 9.51 -12.78 3.36
C GLY A 23 10.85 -12.80 4.11
N MET A 24 10.85 -12.44 5.38
CA MET A 24 12.01 -12.59 6.25
C MET A 24 11.54 -13.26 7.54
N GLY A 25 11.86 -14.55 7.67
CA GLY A 25 11.31 -15.42 8.72
C GLY A 25 9.78 -15.48 8.67
N ASN A 26 9.13 -15.25 9.82
CA ASN A 26 7.66 -15.21 9.93
C ASN A 26 7.00 -13.92 9.42
N THR A 27 7.75 -12.94 8.91
CA THR A 27 7.17 -11.66 8.47
C THR A 27 7.24 -11.50 6.95
N VAL A 28 6.08 -11.37 6.30
CA VAL A 28 5.99 -11.02 4.87
C VAL A 28 5.84 -9.50 4.74
N SER A 29 6.66 -8.90 3.87
CA SER A 29 6.62 -7.48 3.52
C SER A 29 6.41 -7.31 2.03
N GLY A 30 5.63 -6.32 1.63
CA GLY A 30 5.45 -5.94 0.23
C GLY A 30 6.53 -4.98 -0.27
N LEU A 31 6.90 -5.09 -1.54
CA LEU A 31 7.76 -4.11 -2.22
C LEU A 31 6.92 -3.33 -3.23
N VAL A 32 6.57 -2.10 -2.87
CA VAL A 32 5.74 -1.21 -3.68
C VAL A 32 6.61 -0.14 -4.31
N GLN A 33 6.62 -0.06 -5.63
CA GLN A 33 7.30 0.98 -6.38
C GLN A 33 6.35 2.16 -6.61
N ALA A 34 6.83 3.35 -6.26
CA ALA A 34 6.18 4.60 -6.58
C ALA A 34 6.48 5.01 -8.03
N PRO A 35 5.64 5.86 -8.66
CA PRO A 35 5.83 6.31 -10.04
C PRO A 35 7.15 7.09 -10.25
N ASN A 36 7.75 7.61 -9.18
CA ASN A 36 9.08 8.23 -9.20
C ASN A 36 10.23 7.21 -9.29
N GLY A 37 9.94 5.92 -9.45
CA GLY A 37 10.92 4.83 -9.52
C GLY A 37 11.38 4.29 -8.16
N THR A 38 11.06 4.95 -7.05
CA THR A 38 11.51 4.54 -5.71
C THR A 38 10.71 3.33 -5.20
N VAL A 39 11.40 2.30 -4.73
CA VAL A 39 10.78 1.12 -4.11
C VAL A 39 10.72 1.26 -2.60
N TYR A 40 9.54 1.00 -2.05
CA TYR A 40 9.23 1.09 -0.63
C TYR A 40 8.79 -0.25 -0.09
N LYS A 41 9.30 -0.59 1.10
CA LYS A 41 8.90 -1.80 1.81
C LYS A 41 7.70 -1.50 2.71
N VAL A 42 6.59 -2.21 2.47
CA VAL A 42 5.34 -2.09 3.24
C VAL A 42 5.08 -3.37 4.02
N LYS A 43 4.40 -3.26 5.15
CA LYS A 43 4.02 -4.40 6.01
C LYS A 43 2.51 -4.33 6.31
N PRO A 44 1.88 -5.45 6.69
CA PRO A 44 0.52 -5.41 7.24
C PRO A 44 0.41 -4.34 8.33
N GLY A 45 -0.62 -3.49 8.24
CA GLY A 45 -0.85 -2.38 9.16
C GLY A 45 -0.18 -1.05 8.78
N GLN A 46 0.68 -1.00 7.76
CA GLN A 46 1.21 0.26 7.25
C GLN A 46 0.23 1.00 6.33
N TYR A 47 0.46 2.31 6.19
CA TYR A 47 -0.31 3.20 5.34
C TYR A 47 0.52 3.60 4.11
N LEU A 48 -0.18 3.73 2.98
CA LEU A 48 0.34 4.18 1.70
C LEU A 48 -0.78 4.81 0.88
N GLY A 49 -0.42 5.59 -0.12
CA GLY A 49 -1.42 6.26 -0.95
C GLY A 49 -1.94 7.53 -0.29
N ARG A 50 -2.34 8.50 -1.11
CA ARG A 50 -2.89 9.80 -0.63
C ARG A 50 -4.19 9.70 0.16
N ASN A 51 -4.88 8.57 0.07
CA ASN A 51 -6.20 8.34 0.65
C ASN A 51 -6.15 7.37 1.85
N ASN A 52 -5.11 7.47 2.69
CA ASN A 52 -4.93 6.62 3.88
C ASN A 52 -5.07 5.12 3.60
N GLY A 53 -4.47 4.63 2.52
CA GLY A 53 -4.51 3.23 2.12
C GLY A 53 -3.78 2.33 3.10
N LYS A 54 -4.53 1.60 3.93
CA LYS A 54 -3.95 0.71 4.93
C LYS A 54 -3.76 -0.68 4.35
N VAL A 55 -2.53 -1.22 4.42
CA VAL A 55 -2.27 -2.63 4.11
C VAL A 55 -3.00 -3.50 5.12
N THR A 56 -3.92 -4.33 4.65
CA THR A 56 -4.61 -5.30 5.50
C THR A 56 -3.97 -6.67 5.41
N HIS A 57 -3.55 -7.09 4.22
CA HIS A 57 -2.89 -8.37 3.98
C HIS A 57 -1.79 -8.25 2.93
N VAL A 58 -0.73 -9.03 3.10
CA VAL A 58 0.39 -9.16 2.16
C VAL A 58 0.57 -10.64 1.87
N THR A 59 0.52 -11.02 0.59
CA THR A 59 0.75 -12.40 0.14
C THR A 59 1.85 -12.42 -0.92
N HIS A 60 2.32 -13.61 -1.30
CA HIS A 60 3.39 -13.74 -2.30
C HIS A 60 3.01 -13.28 -3.71
N SER A 61 1.72 -13.20 -4.01
CA SER A 61 1.20 -12.87 -5.33
C SER A 61 0.37 -11.59 -5.36
N TYR A 62 -0.09 -11.09 -4.21
CA TYR A 62 -0.88 -9.86 -4.15
C TYR A 62 -0.80 -9.15 -2.79
N LEU A 63 -1.20 -7.89 -2.81
CA LEU A 63 -1.38 -7.04 -1.66
C LEU A 63 -2.83 -6.59 -1.58
N LEU A 64 -3.40 -6.70 -0.38
CA LEU A 64 -4.71 -6.16 -0.05
C LEU A 64 -4.53 -4.88 0.75
N ILE A 65 -5.09 -3.82 0.22
CA ILE A 65 -5.01 -2.47 0.76
C ILE A 65 -6.44 -1.95 0.91
N ASN A 66 -6.72 -1.25 2.00
CA ASN A 66 -8.01 -0.66 2.26
C ASN A 66 -7.85 0.86 2.26
N GLU A 67 -8.31 1.47 1.17
CA GLU A 67 -8.27 2.91 0.94
C GLU A 67 -9.49 3.56 1.58
N THR A 68 -9.32 4.74 2.17
CA THR A 68 -10.43 5.50 2.77
C THR A 68 -10.65 6.75 1.93
N LEU A 69 -11.75 6.77 1.19
CA LEU A 69 -12.12 7.88 0.31
C LEU A 69 -13.22 8.71 0.95
N PRO A 70 -13.12 10.05 0.91
CA PRO A 70 -14.24 10.91 1.26
C PRO A 70 -15.31 10.81 0.17
N ASP A 71 -16.56 10.57 0.56
CA ASP A 71 -17.72 10.45 -0.34
C ASP A 71 -18.24 11.80 -0.85
N GLY A 72 -17.60 12.92 -0.46
CA GLY A 72 -18.07 14.28 -0.73
C GLY A 72 -19.20 14.76 0.20
N LEU A 73 -19.98 13.85 0.76
CA LEU A 73 -21.10 14.13 1.69
C LEU A 73 -20.70 14.09 3.18
N GLY A 74 -19.39 14.08 3.49
CA GLY A 74 -18.88 13.94 4.87
C GLY A 74 -18.80 12.51 5.39
N CYS A 75 -19.27 11.52 4.61
CA CYS A 75 -19.07 10.10 4.90
C CYS A 75 -17.73 9.59 4.35
N TRP A 76 -17.14 8.62 5.04
CA TRP A 76 -15.91 7.95 4.61
C TRP A 76 -16.24 6.57 4.05
N GLN A 77 -15.86 6.31 2.80
CA GLN A 77 -16.02 5.01 2.18
C GLN A 77 -14.70 4.25 2.19
N LYS A 78 -14.75 2.97 2.59
CA LYS A 78 -13.58 2.08 2.56
C LYS A 78 -13.60 1.26 1.27
N ARG A 79 -12.62 1.50 0.41
CA ARG A 79 -12.43 0.78 -0.85
C ARG A 79 -11.29 -0.22 -0.71
N LYS A 80 -11.60 -1.50 -0.96
CA LYS A 80 -10.59 -2.55 -1.02
C LYS A 80 -9.89 -2.50 -2.38
N VAL A 81 -8.58 -2.30 -2.36
CA VAL A 81 -7.70 -2.31 -3.52
C VAL A 81 -6.82 -3.55 -3.45
N LYS A 82 -6.85 -4.36 -4.51
CA LYS A 82 -5.97 -5.52 -4.67
C LYS A 82 -4.88 -5.17 -5.67
N LEU A 83 -3.65 -5.06 -5.19
CA LEU A 83 -2.47 -4.92 -6.02
C LEU A 83 -1.90 -6.30 -6.28
N ALA A 84 -2.13 -6.84 -7.48
CA ALA A 84 -1.50 -8.08 -7.91
C ALA A 84 -0.05 -7.83 -8.37
N LEU A 85 0.82 -8.81 -8.16
CA LEU A 85 2.13 -8.85 -8.75
C LEU A 85 1.97 -8.99 -10.27
N ARG A 86 2.59 -8.10 -11.04
CA ARG A 86 2.66 -8.14 -12.50
C ARG A 86 4.10 -8.11 -12.95
#